data_AF-A0A965Y1J4-F1
#
_entry.id   AF-A0A965Y1J4-F1
#
_cell.length_a   1.000
_cell.length_b   1.000
_cell.length_c   1.000
_cell.angle_alpha   90.00
_cell.angle_beta   90.00
_cell.angle_gamma   90.00
#
_symmetry.space_group_name_H-M   'P 1'
#
loop_
_entity.id
_entity.type
_entity.pdbx_description
1 polymer ?
#
loop_
_entity_poly.entity_id
_entity_poly.type
_entity_poly.pdbx_seq_one_letter_code
_entity_poly.pdbx_strand_id
1 'polypeptide(L)'
;MCMDELDKRLVRELQGNIPHAENPYLELGLRLGISENEVVERLKALKESGRLKRIAAVLRHQRSGYAANAMAVFLVPEASMNMLGEKLAESPLVSHCYERVANECWPYNL
;
A
#
# COMPACT_ATOMS: atom_id res chain seq x y z
N MET A 1 -16.40 7.58 -8.28
CA MET A 1 -17.03 8.21 -7.09
C MET A 1 -15.96 8.89 -6.27
N CYS A 2 -16.18 10.14 -5.86
CA CYS A 2 -15.31 10.81 -4.88
C CYS A 2 -15.63 10.26 -3.49
N MET A 3 -14.63 10.11 -2.62
CA MET A 3 -14.85 9.69 -1.23
C MET A 3 -15.55 10.81 -0.48
N ASP A 4 -16.66 10.49 0.18
CA ASP A 4 -17.29 11.43 1.12
C ASP A 4 -16.55 11.45 2.47
N GLU A 5 -16.99 12.29 3.42
CA GLU A 5 -16.34 12.36 4.74
C GLU A 5 -16.51 11.09 5.58
N LEU A 6 -17.59 10.34 5.36
CA LEU A 6 -17.82 9.09 6.08
C LEU A 6 -16.87 8.00 5.57
N ASP A 7 -16.66 7.90 4.26
CA ASP A 7 -15.65 7.02 3.66
C ASP A 7 -14.25 7.35 4.17
N LYS A 8 -13.91 8.64 4.30
CA LYS A 8 -12.62 9.05 4.87
C LYS A 8 -12.48 8.64 6.33
N ARG A 9 -13.54 8.77 7.15
CA ARG A 9 -13.55 8.31 8.55
C ARG A 9 -13.41 6.79 8.64
N LEU A 10 -14.13 6.04 7.80
CA LEU A 10 -14.04 4.59 7.71
C LEU A 10 -12.63 4.13 7.33
N VAL A 11 -12.00 4.78 6.34
CA VAL A 11 -10.61 4.50 5.97
C VAL A 11 -9.65 4.79 7.12
N ARG A 12 -9.83 5.88 7.88
CA ARG A 12 -8.99 6.18 9.05
C ARG A 12 -9.09 5.10 10.13
N GLU A 13 -10.30 4.61 10.43
CA GLU A 13 -10.48 3.50 11.39
C GLU A 13 -9.77 2.23 10.92
N LEU A 14 -9.78 1.95 9.61
CA LEU A 14 -9.18 0.76 9.02
C LEU A 14 -7.68 0.86 8.68
N GLN A 15 -7.06 2.04 8.82
CA GLN A 15 -5.61 2.19 8.68
C GLN A 15 -4.84 1.47 9.81
N GLY A 16 -5.50 1.29 10.95
CA GLY A 16 -4.97 0.52 12.08
C GLY A 16 -5.35 -0.96 12.01
N ASN A 17 -5.52 -1.56 13.19
CA ASN A 17 -6.08 -2.90 13.28
C ASN A 17 -7.60 -2.84 13.17
N ILE A 18 -8.19 -3.81 12.48
CA ILE A 18 -9.64 -4.05 12.58
C ILE A 18 -10.01 -4.28 14.07
N PRO A 19 -11.19 -3.82 14.54
CA PRO A 19 -11.57 -4.04 15.94
C PRO A 19 -11.48 -5.50 16.35
N HIS A 20 -10.93 -5.75 17.53
CA HIS A 20 -10.84 -7.09 18.11
C HIS A 20 -12.18 -7.44 18.78
N ALA A 21 -13.16 -7.83 17.97
CA ALA A 21 -14.50 -8.19 18.39
C ALA A 21 -15.01 -9.35 17.52
N GLU A 22 -16.06 -10.05 17.99
CA GLU A 22 -16.73 -11.10 17.22
C GLU A 22 -17.33 -10.56 15.92
N ASN A 23 -17.92 -9.36 15.97
CA ASN A 23 -18.52 -8.66 14.83
C ASN A 23 -17.78 -7.34 14.57
N PRO A 24 -16.61 -7.36 13.92
CA PRO A 24 -15.76 -6.18 13.78
C PRO A 24 -16.38 -5.07 12.93
N TYR A 25 -17.19 -5.41 11.93
CA TYR A 25 -17.85 -4.41 11.08
C TYR A 25 -19.04 -3.74 11.78
N LEU A 26 -19.74 -4.48 12.65
CA LEU A 26 -20.74 -3.89 13.55
C LEU A 26 -20.10 -2.87 14.50
N GLU A 27 -18.98 -3.24 15.13
CA GLU A 27 -18.22 -2.35 16.02
C GLU A 27 -17.74 -1.08 15.28
N LEU A 28 -17.27 -1.22 14.03
CA LEU A 28 -16.95 -0.08 13.17
C LEU A 28 -18.17 0.80 12.89
N GLY A 29 -19.32 0.18 12.61
CA GLY A 29 -20.58 0.89 12.39
C GLY A 29 -20.97 1.73 13.60
N LEU A 30 -20.91 1.13 14.80
CA LEU A 30 -21.20 1.83 16.07
C LEU A 30 -20.29 3.05 16.29
N ARG A 31 -18.98 2.93 16.03
CA ARG A 31 -18.03 4.04 16.15
C ARG A 31 -18.28 5.17 15.14
N LEU A 32 -18.76 4.81 13.96
CA LEU A 32 -19.00 5.75 12.87
C LEU A 32 -20.42 6.33 12.87
N GLY A 33 -21.34 5.73 13.63
CA GLY A 33 -22.75 6.11 13.70
C GLY A 33 -23.58 5.57 12.53
N ILE A 34 -23.19 4.42 11.96
CA ILE A 34 -23.85 3.79 10.80
C ILE A 34 -24.10 2.30 11.05
N SER A 35 -24.95 1.68 10.21
CA SER A 35 -25.22 0.25 10.30
C SER A 35 -24.03 -0.59 9.81
N GLU A 36 -23.96 -1.84 10.27
CA GLU A 36 -22.98 -2.81 9.74
C GLU A 36 -23.11 -2.98 8.22
N ASN A 37 -24.34 -3.06 7.70
CA ASN A 37 -24.58 -3.18 6.26
C ASN A 37 -24.00 -2.00 5.49
N GLU A 38 -24.16 -0.78 5.99
CA GLU A 38 -23.59 0.41 5.36
C GLU A 38 -22.06 0.39 5.38
N VAL A 39 -21.44 -0.07 6.48
CA VAL A 39 -19.98 -0.30 6.52
C VAL A 39 -19.57 -1.26 5.40
N VAL A 40 -20.22 -2.42 5.29
CA VAL A 40 -19.87 -3.44 4.29
C VAL A 40 -20.06 -2.94 2.87
N GLU A 41 -21.16 -2.23 2.58
CA GLU A 41 -21.44 -1.65 1.26
C GLU A 41 -20.40 -0.61 0.87
N ARG A 42 -20.03 0.29 1.79
CA ARG A 42 -18.97 1.27 1.55
C ARG A 42 -17.62 0.61 1.29
N LEU A 43 -17.25 -0.42 2.05
CA LEU A 43 -16.01 -1.16 1.83
C LEU A 43 -15.99 -1.88 0.47
N LYS A 44 -17.12 -2.45 0.03
CA LYS A 44 -17.24 -3.03 -1.31
C LYS A 44 -17.05 -1.96 -2.39
N ALA A 45 -17.71 -0.82 -2.29
CA ALA A 45 -17.56 0.28 -3.23
C ALA A 45 -16.11 0.84 -3.28
N LEU A 46 -15.45 0.95 -2.13
CA LEU A 46 -14.04 1.36 -2.05
C LEU A 46 -13.12 0.33 -2.72
N LYS A 47 -13.41 -0.97 -2.56
CA LYS A 47 -12.65 -2.05 -3.20
C LYS A 47 -12.85 -2.06 -4.71
N GLU A 48 -14.09 -1.99 -5.18
CA GLU A 48 -14.44 -1.97 -6.60
C GLU A 48 -13.85 -0.75 -7.32
N SER A 49 -13.80 0.39 -6.65
CA SER A 49 -13.23 1.62 -7.21
C SER A 49 -11.70 1.71 -7.12
N GLY A 50 -11.03 0.67 -6.60
CA GLY A 50 -9.57 0.60 -6.48
C GLY A 50 -8.96 1.42 -5.32
N ARG A 51 -9.78 2.07 -4.49
CA ARG A 51 -9.33 2.87 -3.33
C ARG A 51 -8.94 2.01 -2.14
N LEU A 52 -9.56 0.84 -1.99
CA LEU A 52 -9.21 -0.18 -1.01
C LEU A 52 -8.62 -1.39 -1.71
N LYS A 53 -7.29 -1.59 -1.60
CA LYS A 53 -6.61 -2.72 -2.25
C LYS A 53 -7.00 -4.06 -1.64
N ARG A 54 -6.95 -4.17 -0.31
CA ARG A 54 -7.34 -5.37 0.46
C ARG A 54 -7.44 -5.08 1.96
N ILE A 55 -8.24 -5.87 2.66
CA ILE A 55 -8.19 -6.06 4.11
C ILE A 55 -7.64 -7.47 4.31
N ALA A 56 -6.49 -7.60 4.97
CA ALA A 56 -5.81 -8.88 5.11
C ALA A 56 -4.99 -8.93 6.41
N ALA A 57 -4.80 -10.15 6.93
CA ALA A 57 -3.82 -10.37 7.98
C ALA A 57 -2.41 -10.06 7.46
N VAL A 58 -1.65 -9.27 8.22
CA VAL A 58 -0.25 -8.97 7.91
C VAL A 58 0.63 -9.80 8.83
N LEU A 59 1.36 -10.76 8.25
CA LEU A 59 2.42 -11.46 8.96
C LEU A 59 3.63 -10.52 9.09
N ARG A 60 4.16 -10.37 10.32
CA ARG A 60 5.41 -9.62 10.51
C ARG A 60 6.56 -10.43 9.91
N HIS A 61 7.01 -10.01 8.73
CA HIS A 61 8.09 -10.63 7.95
C HIS A 61 9.50 -10.47 8.57
N GLN A 62 9.65 -9.95 9.80
CA GLN A 62 10.97 -9.74 10.43
C GLN A 62 11.79 -11.04 10.64
N ARG A 63 11.25 -12.20 10.25
CA ARG A 63 11.93 -13.49 10.20
C ARG A 63 12.05 -14.07 8.78
N SER A 64 11.98 -13.25 7.73
CA SER A 64 12.00 -13.68 6.33
C SER A 64 13.37 -14.12 5.78
N GLY A 65 14.38 -14.30 6.65
CA GLY A 65 15.66 -14.91 6.29
C GLY A 65 16.72 -13.98 5.68
N TYR A 66 16.43 -12.69 5.49
CA TYR A 66 17.41 -11.71 4.99
C TYR A 66 18.13 -11.00 6.15
N ALA A 67 19.47 -11.02 6.14
CA ALA A 67 20.29 -10.45 7.22
C ALA A 67 20.43 -8.92 7.14
N ALA A 68 20.26 -8.34 5.96
CA ALA A 68 20.42 -6.91 5.72
C ALA A 68 19.50 -6.42 4.60
N ASN A 69 19.22 -5.12 4.58
CA ASN A 69 18.58 -4.43 3.47
C ASN A 69 19.57 -3.42 2.89
N ALA A 70 19.56 -3.25 1.58
CA ALA A 70 20.35 -2.24 0.89
C ALA A 70 19.45 -1.41 -0.03
N MET A 71 19.70 -0.10 -0.06
CA MET A 71 19.18 0.78 -1.10
C MET A 71 20.35 1.10 -2.02
N ALA A 72 20.31 0.58 -3.24
CA ALA A 72 21.24 0.94 -4.30
C ALA A 72 20.62 2.08 -5.11
N VAL A 73 21.47 3.00 -5.58
CA VAL A 73 21.05 4.10 -6.45
C VAL A 73 21.99 4.19 -7.64
N PHE A 74 21.43 4.45 -8.81
CA PHE A 74 22.15 4.45 -10.07
C PHE A 74 21.92 5.77 -10.82
N LEU A 75 22.96 6.19 -11.54
CA LEU A 75 22.88 7.23 -12.56
C LEU A 75 22.73 6.52 -13.91
N VAL A 76 21.56 6.58 -14.51
CA VAL A 76 21.19 5.78 -15.67
C VAL A 76 20.81 6.70 -16.83
N PRO A 77 21.46 6.61 -18.00
CA PRO A 77 20.98 7.30 -19.19
C PRO A 77 19.55 6.88 -19.55
N GLU A 78 18.71 7.82 -20.00
CA GLU A 78 17.30 7.57 -20.32
C GLU A 78 17.11 6.39 -21.29
N ALA A 79 17.96 6.29 -22.31
CA ALA A 79 17.95 5.21 -23.29
C ALA A 79 18.21 3.81 -22.69
N SER A 80 18.78 3.72 -21.49
CA SER A 80 19.08 2.48 -20.78
C SER A 80 18.14 2.18 -19.61
N MET A 81 17.22 3.10 -19.28
CA MET A 81 16.37 3.02 -18.09
C MET A 81 15.52 1.73 -18.05
N ASN A 82 14.72 1.50 -19.09
CA ASN A 82 13.84 0.34 -19.15
C ASN A 82 14.61 -0.99 -19.10
N MET A 83 15.68 -1.11 -19.90
CA MET A 83 16.51 -2.31 -19.95
C MET A 83 17.13 -2.64 -18.58
N LEU A 84 17.69 -1.63 -17.90
CA LEU A 84 18.30 -1.84 -16.59
C LEU A 84 17.23 -2.14 -15.52
N GLY A 85 16.11 -1.43 -15.54
CA GLY A 85 14.99 -1.64 -14.63
C GLY A 85 14.43 -3.06 -14.72
N GLU A 86 14.18 -3.55 -15.93
CA GLU A 86 13.71 -4.93 -16.18
C GLU A 86 14.71 -5.95 -15.66
N LYS A 87 16.00 -5.79 -15.99
CA LYS A 87 17.06 -6.70 -15.54
C LYS A 87 17.22 -6.73 -14.01
N LEU A 88 17.04 -5.58 -13.34
CA LEU A 88 17.04 -5.52 -11.88
C LEU A 88 15.81 -6.22 -11.29
N ALA A 89 14.63 -6.04 -11.89
CA ALA A 89 13.39 -6.65 -11.43
C ALA A 89 13.37 -8.19 -11.56
N GLU A 90 14.17 -8.76 -12.46
CA GLU A 90 14.38 -10.21 -12.57
C GLU A 90 15.17 -10.81 -11.39
N SER A 91 15.91 -9.97 -10.65
CA SER A 91 16.72 -10.45 -9.53
C SER A 91 15.83 -10.78 -8.33
N PRO A 92 15.92 -12.00 -7.75
CA PRO A 92 15.16 -12.36 -6.55
C PRO A 92 15.59 -11.57 -5.30
N LEU A 93 16.73 -10.87 -5.36
CA LEU A 93 17.23 -10.01 -4.30
C LEU A 93 16.69 -8.57 -4.38
N VAL A 94 16.05 -8.20 -5.49
CA VAL A 94 15.48 -6.87 -5.70
C VAL A 94 13.97 -6.96 -5.48
N SER A 95 13.49 -6.35 -4.41
CA SER A 95 12.05 -6.34 -4.10
C SER A 95 11.29 -5.25 -4.85
N HIS A 96 11.94 -4.11 -5.10
CA HIS A 96 11.35 -2.94 -5.74
C HIS A 96 12.45 -2.18 -6.51
N CYS A 97 12.08 -1.60 -7.64
CA CYS A 97 12.94 -0.79 -8.49
C CYS A 97 12.09 0.42 -8.94
N TYR A 98 12.61 1.65 -8.78
CA TYR A 98 11.84 2.86 -9.00
C TYR A 98 12.62 3.87 -9.81
N GLU A 99 12.14 4.19 -11.00
CA GLU A 99 12.59 5.37 -11.71
C GLU A 99 12.13 6.64 -10.96
N ARG A 100 13.04 7.60 -10.80
CA ARG A 100 12.78 8.88 -10.15
C ARG A 100 13.37 10.04 -10.94
N VAL A 101 12.70 11.18 -10.87
CA VAL A 101 13.22 12.43 -11.43
C VAL A 101 14.42 12.88 -10.60
N ALA A 102 15.60 12.93 -11.24
CA ALA A 102 16.83 13.41 -10.65
C ALA A 102 16.87 14.95 -10.55
N ASN A 103 17.73 15.47 -9.68
CA ASN A 103 18.05 16.90 -9.58
C ASN A 103 19.55 17.11 -9.36
N GLU A 104 20.00 18.37 -9.37
CA GLU A 104 21.43 18.72 -9.29
C GLU A 104 22.12 18.19 -8.01
N CYS A 105 21.42 18.17 -6.88
CA CYS A 105 21.96 17.68 -5.60
C CYS A 105 21.87 16.16 -5.46
N TRP A 106 21.03 15.51 -6.28
CA TRP A 106 20.83 14.06 -6.26
C TRP A 106 20.61 13.54 -7.68
N PRO A 107 21.69 13.24 -8.42
CA PRO A 107 21.60 12.93 -9.84
C PRO A 107 21.09 11.50 -10.13
N TYR A 108 20.93 10.66 -9.11
CA TYR A 108 20.52 9.27 -9.26
C TYR A 108 19.02 9.14 -9.57
N ASN A 109 18.71 8.46 -10.66
CA ASN A 109 17.36 8.35 -11.24
C ASN A 109 16.78 6.94 -11.23
N LEU A 110 17.50 5.96 -10.66
CA LEU A 110 17.04 4.58 -10.46
C LEU A 110 17.48 4.04 -9.10
#